data_AF-A0A538S522-F1
#
_entry.id   AF-A0A538S522-F1
#
_cell.length_a   1.000
_cell.length_b   1.000
_cell.length_c   1.000
_cell.angle_alpha   90.00
_cell.angle_beta   90.00
_cell.angle_gamma   90.00
#
_symmetry.space_group_name_H-M   'P 1'
#
loop_
_entity.id
_entity.type
_entity.pdbx_description
1 polymer ?
#
loop_
_entity_poly.entity_id
_entity_poly.type
_entity_poly.pdbx_seq_one_letter_code
_entity_poly.pdbx_strand_id
1 'polypeptide(L)' 'MASKPEARIQELHLVLPAAPKPVAKYKTAVLAGNMLYVSGHGPLKADGK' A
#
# COMPACT_ATOMS: atom_id res chain seq x y z
N MET A 1 -0.68 7.29 -23.06
CA MET A 1 0.18 7.22 -21.86
C MET A 1 -0.75 7.12 -20.67
N ALA A 2 -0.64 6.07 -19.86
CA ALA A 2 -1.46 5.95 -18.65
C ALA A 2 -1.14 7.14 -17.73
N SER A 3 -2.17 7.77 -17.16
CA SER A 3 -1.97 8.77 -16.11
C SER A 3 -1.15 8.13 -14.98
N LYS A 4 -0.21 8.89 -14.40
CA LYS A 4 0.59 8.42 -13.26
C LYS A 4 -0.37 8.00 -12.14
N PRO A 5 -0.19 6.82 -11.51
CA PRO A 5 -1.05 6.39 -10.41
C PRO A 5 -1.21 7.45 -9.31
N GLU A 6 -0.16 8.23 -9.04
CA GLU A 6 -0.17 9.32 -8.07
C GLU A 6 -1.15 10.44 -8.46
N ALA A 7 -1.24 10.78 -9.75
CA ALA A 7 -2.19 11.78 -10.24
C ALA A 7 -3.63 11.30 -10.05
N ARG A 8 -3.90 10.02 -10.32
CA ARG A 8 -5.24 9.45 -10.12
C ARG A 8 -5.65 9.41 -8.66
N ILE A 9 -4.71 9.13 -7.74
CA ILE A 9 -4.96 9.19 -6.29
C ILE A 9 -5.38 10.60 -5.87
N GLN A 10 -4.70 11.63 -6.39
CA GLN A 10 -5.02 13.04 -6.10
C GLN A 10 -6.39 13.46 -6.64
N GLU A 11 -6.72 13.09 -7.88
CA GLU A 11 -8.04 13.36 -8.50
C GLU A 11 -9.20 12.75 -7.72
N LEU A 12 -8.97 11.59 -7.10
CA LEU A 12 -9.96 10.90 -6.29
C LEU A 12 -10.02 11.42 -4.85
N HIS A 13 -9.21 12.43 -4.50
CA HIS A 13 -9.08 12.97 -3.15
C HIS A 13 -8.75 11.89 -2.11
N LEU A 14 -7.98 10.87 -2.50
CA LEU A 14 -7.54 9.78 -1.64
C LEU A 14 -6.19 10.12 -0.98
N VAL A 15 -6.05 9.73 0.28
CA VAL A 15 -4.78 9.82 1.02
C VAL A 15 -4.29 8.41 1.30
N LEU A 16 -3.07 8.10 0.85
CA LEU A 16 -2.44 6.83 1.19
C LEU A 16 -2.03 6.84 2.66
N PRO A 17 -2.38 5.82 3.46
CA PRO A 17 -1.89 5.71 4.82
C PRO A 17 -0.38 5.49 4.83
N ALA A 18 0.26 5.79 5.96
CA ALA A 18 1.65 5.40 6.17
C ALA A 18 1.79 3.87 6.07
N ALA A 19 2.93 3.40 5.57
CA ALA A 19 3.18 1.96 5.45
C ALA A 19 2.99 1.27 6.82
N PRO A 20 2.20 0.19 6.89
CA PRO A 20 1.89 -0.46 8.15
C PRO A 20 3.15 -1.09 8.76
N LYS A 21 3.26 -1.02 10.08
CA LYS A 21 4.29 -1.77 10.80
C LYS A 21 3.91 -3.25 10.79
N PRO A 22 4.88 -4.18 10.63
CA PRO A 22 4.61 -5.60 10.80
C PRO A 22 4.00 -5.87 12.18
N VAL A 23 2.87 -6.60 12.21
CA VAL A 23 2.16 -6.94 13.46
C VAL A 23 2.77 -8.18 14.14
N ALA A 24 3.57 -8.95 13.40
CA ALA A 24 4.30 -10.13 13.86
C ALA A 24 5.60 -10.33 13.05
N LYS A 25 6.26 -11.49 13.20
CA LYS A 25 7.49 -11.85 12.49
C LYS A 25 7.22 -12.21 11.02
N TYR A 26 6.84 -11.23 10.21
CA TYR A 26 6.73 -11.37 8.75
C TYR A 26 7.16 -10.07 8.05
N LYS A 27 7.41 -10.16 6.73
CA LYS A 27 7.74 -9.00 5.90
C LYS A 27 6.46 -8.43 5.26
N THR A 28 6.29 -7.12 5.25
CA THR A 28 5.14 -6.45 4.63
C THR A 28 5.02 -6.76 3.14
N ALA A 29 6.15 -6.95 2.45
CA ALA A 29 6.22 -7.47 1.10
C ALA A 29 7.49 -8.30 0.87
N VAL A 30 7.44 -9.21 -0.11
CA VAL A 30 8.56 -10.03 -0.58
C VAL A 30 8.65 -9.93 -2.10
N LEU A 31 9.83 -9.59 -2.60
CA LEU A 31 10.14 -9.63 -4.04
C LEU A 31 10.74 -11.00 -4.38
N ALA A 32 10.13 -11.73 -5.32
CA ALA A 32 10.66 -12.97 -5.86
C ALA A 32 10.71 -12.88 -7.39
N GLY A 33 11.93 -12.73 -7.92
CA GLY A 33 12.15 -12.42 -9.34
C GLY A 33 11.50 -11.08 -9.72
N ASN A 34 10.48 -11.13 -10.57
CA ASN A 34 9.69 -9.98 -11.05
C ASN A 34 8.38 -9.79 -10.25
N MET A 35 8.06 -10.66 -9.29
CA MET A 35 6.79 -10.60 -8.57
C MET A 35 6.97 -10.03 -7.17
N LEU A 36 6.24 -8.95 -6.87
CA LEU A 36 6.14 -8.38 -5.53
C LEU A 36 4.89 -8.92 -4.83
N TYR A 37 5.08 -9.79 -3.85
CA TYR A 37 4.02 -10.33 -3.02
C TYR A 37 3.82 -9.43 -1.80
N VAL A 38 2.61 -8.88 -1.64
CA VAL A 38 2.23 -8.09 -0.48
C VAL A 38 1.50 -8.95 0.55
N SER A 39 1.73 -8.70 1.83
CA SER A 39 0.98 -9.36 2.91
C SER A 39 -0.51 -8.99 2.88
N GLY A 40 -1.34 -9.69 3.65
CA GLY A 40 -2.75 -9.34 3.79
C GLY A 40 -2.93 -7.91 4.34
N HIS A 41 -3.81 -7.13 3.71
CA HIS A 41 -4.19 -5.79 4.14
C HIS A 41 -5.64 -5.81 4.60
N GLY A 42 -5.89 -5.44 5.85
CA GLY A 42 -7.23 -5.15 6.35
C GLY A 42 -7.64 -3.72 5.99
N PRO A 43 -8.92 -3.35 6.23
CA PRO A 43 -9.34 -1.96 6.13
C PRO A 43 -8.56 -1.12 7.13
N LEU A 44 -7.81 -0.14 6.63
CA LEU A 44 -7.08 0.83 7.43
C LEU A 44 -7.60 2.21 7.07
N LYS A 45 -8.05 2.97 8.06
CA LYS A 45 -8.38 4.38 7.83
C LYS A 45 -7.11 5.19 7.61
N ALA A 46 -7.23 6.34 6.96
CA ALA A 46 -6.10 7.22 6.70
C ALA A 46 -5.40 7.71 7.98
N ASP A 47 -6.10 7.76 9.12
CA ASP A 47 -5.59 8.09 10.45
C ASP A 47 -4.91 6.92 11.19
N GLY A 48 -4.85 5.73 10.56
CA GLY A 48 -4.16 4.57 11.11
C GLY A 48 -4.82 3.94 12.34
N LYS A 49 -6.09 4.27 12.63
CA LYS A 49 -6.92 3.70 13.70
C LYS A 49 -8.13 2.94 13.17
#